data_AF-A0A660M7V0-F1
#
_entry.id   AF-A0A660M7V0-F1
#
_cell.length_a   1.000
_cell.length_b   1.000
_cell.length_c   1.000
_cell.angle_alpha   90.00
_cell.angle_beta   90.00
_cell.angle_gamma   90.00
#
_symmetry.space_group_name_H-M   'P 1'
#
loop_
_entity.id
_entity.type
_entity.pdbx_description
1 polymer ?
#
loop_
_entity_poly.entity_id
_entity_poly.type
_entity_poly.pdbx_seq_one_letter_code
_entity_poly.pdbx_strand_id
1 'polypeptide(L)'
;MHNEPNTQTPTTDITPVTSPESAAVPQSDADVAAYAEAQPTDTTAQSTAGTSTDATDIFLWANQADRDKDQLEVDLFLFTKGYTVYATNYAAELKAQLKVLFLYDMITAVQTGAATGLMVRDFEAAKAEENVLERTTLDRVVHAQEVIEQITYSEADLETFNEGDHEFKKVKGIIARFRMGTDGEPFFVAKLLP
;
A
#
# COMPACT_ATOMS: atom_id res chain seq x y z
N MET A 1 -50.04 -3.73 -46.08
CA MET A 1 -50.97 -4.67 -46.76
C MET A 1 -50.44 -6.07 -46.51
N HIS A 2 -51.23 -6.92 -45.81
CA HIS A 2 -51.34 -8.40 -45.82
C HIS A 2 -50.06 -9.25 -46.07
N ASN A 3 -49.67 -10.30 -45.32
CA ASN A 3 -50.42 -11.27 -44.51
C ASN A 3 -49.47 -12.17 -43.65
N GLU A 4 -49.91 -12.55 -42.44
CA GLU A 4 -49.57 -13.81 -41.71
C GLU A 4 -50.50 -14.97 -42.20
N PRO A 5 -50.54 -16.25 -41.70
CA PRO A 5 -50.08 -16.83 -40.40
C PRO A 5 -49.65 -18.33 -40.35
N ASN A 6 -49.54 -18.85 -39.11
CA ASN A 6 -49.67 -20.22 -38.54
C ASN A 6 -48.39 -21.03 -38.23
N THR A 7 -47.98 -21.24 -36.97
CA THR A 7 -48.50 -22.04 -35.80
C THR A 7 -48.28 -23.56 -35.87
N GLN A 8 -47.57 -24.08 -34.84
CA GLN A 8 -47.98 -25.24 -34.02
C GLN A 8 -47.08 -25.43 -32.79
N THR A 9 -47.71 -25.40 -31.61
CA THR A 9 -47.27 -25.94 -30.30
C THR A 9 -47.60 -27.44 -30.20
N PRO A 10 -47.03 -28.18 -29.23
CA PRO A 10 -47.79 -28.56 -28.00
C PRO A 10 -46.93 -28.45 -26.71
N THR A 11 -47.39 -27.88 -25.58
CA THR A 11 -48.32 -28.40 -24.54
C THR A 11 -47.82 -29.69 -23.87
N THR A 12 -47.14 -29.61 -22.73
CA THR A 12 -47.62 -29.68 -21.31
C THR A 12 -47.61 -31.11 -20.77
N ASP A 13 -46.86 -31.38 -19.69
CA ASP A 13 -47.45 -32.00 -18.51
C ASP A 13 -46.64 -31.76 -17.22
N ILE A 14 -47.40 -31.68 -16.15
CA ILE A 14 -47.12 -31.24 -14.78
C ILE A 14 -47.55 -32.42 -13.92
N THR A 15 -46.71 -32.93 -13.02
CA THR A 15 -47.15 -33.33 -11.67
C THR A 15 -45.97 -33.81 -10.79
N PRO A 16 -45.96 -33.44 -9.49
CA PRO A 16 -45.04 -33.90 -8.46
C PRO A 16 -45.64 -35.06 -7.63
N VAL A 17 -44.83 -35.74 -6.80
CA VAL A 17 -45.14 -36.72 -5.68
C VAL A 17 -43.99 -37.74 -5.66
N THR A 18 -43.34 -38.20 -4.58
CA THR A 18 -43.56 -38.26 -3.12
C THR A 18 -42.22 -38.51 -2.41
N SER A 19 -42.09 -38.12 -1.13
CA SER A 19 -41.22 -38.81 -0.16
C SER A 19 -41.78 -40.19 0.19
N PRO A 20 -40.93 -41.15 0.60
CA PRO A 20 -40.92 -41.59 2.00
C PRO A 20 -39.44 -41.85 2.43
N GLU A 21 -39.02 -42.19 3.63
CA GLU A 21 -39.62 -42.75 4.83
C GLU A 21 -38.59 -42.57 5.96
N SER A 22 -39.05 -42.35 7.18
CA SER A 22 -38.25 -42.42 8.40
C SER A 22 -38.30 -43.84 8.94
N ALA A 23 -37.15 -44.51 9.13
CA ALA A 23 -37.06 -45.68 9.99
C ALA A 23 -35.62 -46.00 10.45
N ALA A 24 -35.44 -45.93 11.77
CA ALA A 24 -34.72 -46.88 12.63
C ALA A 24 -33.19 -47.09 12.47
N VAL A 25 -32.49 -46.63 13.50
CA VAL A 25 -31.23 -47.19 14.03
C VAL A 25 -31.46 -48.63 14.51
N PRO A 26 -30.45 -49.51 14.49
CA PRO A 26 -29.93 -49.95 15.78
C PRO A 26 -28.39 -50.05 15.86
N GLN A 27 -27.88 -49.75 17.05
CA GLN A 27 -26.53 -50.01 17.54
C GLN A 27 -26.20 -51.51 17.58
N SER A 28 -24.94 -51.85 17.32
CA SER A 28 -24.27 -53.02 17.91
C SER A 28 -22.79 -52.72 18.14
N ASP A 29 -22.35 -53.00 19.36
CA ASP A 29 -21.04 -52.75 19.97
C ASP A 29 -19.85 -53.52 19.37
N ALA A 30 -18.67 -52.88 19.55
CA ALA A 30 -17.33 -53.44 19.74
C ALA A 30 -16.65 -54.25 18.63
N ASP A 31 -15.61 -53.65 18.01
CA ASP A 31 -14.25 -54.22 18.14
C ASP A 31 -13.16 -53.17 17.87
N VAL A 32 -12.03 -53.35 18.55
CA VAL A 32 -10.95 -52.37 18.75
C VAL A 32 -9.82 -52.65 17.76
N ALA A 33 -9.52 -51.72 16.84
CA ALA A 33 -8.22 -51.68 16.18
C ALA A 33 -7.90 -50.29 15.64
N ALA A 34 -6.81 -49.73 16.17
CA ALA A 34 -6.28 -48.42 15.88
C ALA A 34 -5.71 -48.30 14.46
N TYR A 35 -6.10 -47.24 13.75
CA TYR A 35 -5.23 -46.54 12.80
C TYR A 35 -5.59 -45.05 12.85
N ALA A 36 -4.66 -44.27 13.42
CA ALA A 36 -4.68 -42.83 13.41
C ALA A 36 -3.96 -42.35 12.15
N GLU A 37 -4.67 -41.67 11.25
CA GLU A 37 -4.05 -40.80 10.24
C GLU A 37 -4.73 -39.44 10.27
N ALA A 38 -3.86 -38.44 10.35
CA ALA A 38 -4.14 -37.09 10.81
C ALA A 38 -4.88 -36.25 9.76
N GLN A 39 -5.95 -35.60 10.20
CA GLN A 39 -6.58 -34.49 9.51
C GLN A 39 -5.65 -33.27 9.61
N PRO A 40 -5.33 -32.55 8.51
CA PRO A 40 -4.54 -31.33 8.61
C PRO A 40 -5.37 -30.28 9.35
N THR A 41 -4.91 -29.93 10.55
CA THR A 41 -5.40 -28.81 11.33
C THR A 41 -5.14 -27.52 10.55
N ASP A 42 -6.21 -26.78 10.27
CA ASP A 42 -6.15 -25.36 9.93
C ASP A 42 -5.26 -24.65 10.93
N THR A 43 -4.04 -24.31 10.50
CA THR A 43 -3.18 -23.41 11.24
C THR A 43 -3.81 -22.03 11.13
N THR A 44 -4.61 -21.71 12.14
CA THR A 44 -5.04 -20.36 12.42
C THR A 44 -3.78 -19.55 12.67
N ALA A 45 -3.33 -18.80 11.67
CA ALA A 45 -2.28 -17.81 11.84
C ALA A 45 -2.82 -16.77 12.82
N GLN A 46 -2.43 -16.92 14.08
CA GLN A 46 -2.73 -15.99 15.15
C GLN A 46 -1.93 -14.70 14.88
N SER A 47 -2.52 -13.81 14.09
CA SER A 47 -2.12 -12.41 14.04
C SER A 47 -2.23 -11.83 15.45
N THR A 48 -1.11 -11.75 16.15
CA THR A 48 -1.01 -10.96 17.37
C THR A 48 -1.28 -9.51 17.02
N ALA A 49 -2.51 -9.08 17.29
CA ALA A 49 -2.93 -7.69 17.25
C ALA A 49 -2.16 -6.90 18.33
N GLY A 50 -0.96 -6.43 17.96
CA GLY A 50 -0.38 -5.25 18.57
C GLY A 50 -1.22 -4.05 18.13
N THR A 51 -1.56 -3.20 19.08
CA THR A 51 -2.36 -1.97 18.97
C THR A 51 -2.29 -1.32 17.58
N SER A 52 -3.41 -1.32 16.87
CA SER A 52 -3.61 -0.68 15.57
C SER A 52 -3.66 0.84 15.72
N THR A 53 -2.50 1.47 15.81
CA THR A 53 -2.38 2.86 15.36
C THR A 53 -2.30 2.80 13.83
N ASP A 54 -3.17 3.55 13.13
CA ASP A 54 -3.36 3.56 11.66
C ASP A 54 -2.08 3.31 10.86
N ALA A 55 -1.79 2.04 10.58
CA ALA A 55 -0.63 1.66 9.80
C ALA A 55 -1.00 1.80 8.32
N THR A 56 -0.25 2.64 7.59
CA THR A 56 -0.43 2.79 6.14
C THR A 56 -0.25 1.44 5.45
N ASP A 57 -1.30 0.97 4.77
CA ASP A 57 -1.21 -0.17 3.86
C ASP A 57 -0.49 0.29 2.59
N ILE A 58 0.80 -0.05 2.49
CA ILE A 58 1.66 0.40 1.38
C ILE A 58 1.20 -0.13 0.02
N PHE A 59 0.56 -1.31 -0.03
CA PHE A 59 0.10 -1.90 -1.28
C PHE A 59 -1.17 -1.20 -1.76
N LEU A 60 -2.10 -0.93 -0.83
CA LEU A 60 -3.26 -0.11 -1.12
C LEU A 60 -2.85 1.31 -1.54
N TRP A 61 -1.89 1.91 -0.82
CA TRP A 61 -1.32 3.21 -1.17
C TRP A 61 -0.75 3.19 -2.60
N ALA A 62 0.04 2.19 -2.97
CA ALA A 62 0.65 2.12 -4.30
C ALA A 62 -0.41 2.04 -5.41
N ASN A 63 -1.51 1.31 -5.19
CA ASN A 63 -2.62 1.23 -6.14
C ASN A 63 -3.38 2.56 -6.29
N GLN A 64 -3.58 3.28 -5.18
CA GLN A 64 -4.21 4.60 -5.20
C GLN A 64 -3.29 5.65 -5.83
N ALA A 65 -2.02 5.67 -5.43
CA ALA A 65 -1.01 6.55 -5.99
C ALA A 65 -0.84 6.33 -7.50
N ASP A 66 -0.87 5.08 -7.99
CA ASP A 66 -0.81 4.81 -9.44
C ASP A 66 -2.05 5.33 -10.19
N ARG A 67 -3.24 5.24 -9.59
CA ARG A 67 -4.46 5.81 -10.17
C ARG A 67 -4.39 7.34 -10.25
N ASP A 68 -3.89 7.98 -9.21
CA ASP A 68 -3.99 9.43 -9.03
C ASP A 68 -2.69 10.19 -9.36
N LYS A 69 -1.64 9.50 -9.79
CA LYS A 69 -0.28 10.05 -10.04
C LYS A 69 -0.22 11.31 -10.90
N ASP A 70 -1.11 11.42 -11.88
CA ASP A 70 -1.16 12.56 -12.78
C ASP A 70 -1.70 13.82 -12.07
N GLN A 71 -2.57 13.64 -11.07
CA GLN A 71 -3.22 14.69 -10.29
C GLN A 71 -2.37 15.18 -9.11
N LEU A 72 -1.37 14.40 -8.69
CA LEU A 72 -0.48 14.77 -7.59
C LEU A 72 0.46 15.91 -8.01
N GLU A 73 0.54 16.97 -7.23
CA GLU A 73 1.56 18.01 -7.37
C GLU A 73 2.83 17.58 -6.62
N VAL A 74 4.00 18.06 -7.07
CA VAL A 74 5.28 17.78 -6.41
C VAL A 74 6.02 19.09 -6.08
N ASP A 75 6.44 19.16 -4.82
CA ASP A 75 7.35 20.19 -4.31
C ASP A 75 8.60 19.52 -3.76
N LEU A 76 9.76 20.13 -3.99
CA LEU A 76 11.04 19.61 -3.53
C LEU A 76 11.67 20.52 -2.51
N PHE A 77 12.32 19.89 -1.54
CA PHE A 77 13.10 20.56 -0.53
C PHE A 77 14.43 19.83 -0.35
N LEU A 78 15.45 20.59 0.01
CA LEU A 78 16.75 20.04 0.40
C LEU A 78 16.85 20.09 1.91
N PHE A 79 17.44 19.07 2.53
CA PHE A 79 17.77 19.12 3.95
C PHE A 79 19.26 18.85 4.16
N THR A 80 19.85 19.58 5.09
CA THR A 80 21.28 19.47 5.39
C THR A 80 21.58 18.38 6.41
N LYS A 81 22.88 18.13 6.64
CA LYS A 81 23.37 17.28 7.73
C LYS A 81 22.96 17.81 9.11
N GLY A 82 22.69 19.11 9.22
CA GLY A 82 22.12 19.75 10.41
C GLY A 82 20.60 19.86 10.38
N TYR A 83 19.92 19.20 9.44
CA TYR A 83 18.45 19.14 9.33
C TYR A 83 17.73 20.48 9.05
N THR A 84 18.48 21.53 8.70
CA THR A 84 17.91 22.73 8.10
C THR A 84 17.34 22.40 6.73
N VAL A 85 16.09 22.80 6.50
CA VAL A 85 15.39 22.64 5.23
C VAL A 85 15.51 23.90 4.38
N TYR A 86 15.69 23.71 3.08
CA TYR A 86 15.65 24.76 2.07
C TYR A 86 14.60 24.48 1.01
N ALA A 87 13.89 25.52 0.59
CA ALA A 87 13.04 25.47 -0.59
C ALA A 87 13.91 25.38 -1.85
N THR A 88 13.34 24.84 -2.92
CA THR A 88 14.01 24.75 -4.21
C THR A 88 13.20 25.46 -5.29
N ASN A 89 13.90 26.16 -6.18
CA ASN A 89 13.25 26.81 -7.32
C ASN A 89 13.61 26.05 -8.60
N TYR A 90 12.71 25.17 -9.04
CA TYR A 90 12.90 24.36 -10.24
C TYR A 90 11.94 24.75 -11.35
N ALA A 91 12.40 24.63 -12.59
CA ALA A 91 11.55 24.78 -13.77
C ALA A 91 10.48 23.69 -13.83
N ALA A 92 9.32 23.99 -14.43
CA ALA A 92 8.19 23.06 -14.51
C ALA A 92 8.55 21.71 -15.18
N GLU A 93 9.45 21.74 -16.17
CA GLU A 93 9.95 20.54 -16.85
C GLU A 93 10.69 19.58 -15.90
N LEU A 94 11.43 20.13 -14.93
CA LEU A 94 12.13 19.33 -13.93
C LEU A 94 11.14 18.68 -12.95
N LYS A 95 10.04 19.36 -12.58
CA LYS A 95 8.97 18.77 -11.75
C LYS A 95 8.39 17.48 -12.35
N ALA A 96 8.21 17.42 -13.67
CA ALA A 96 7.74 16.20 -14.33
C ALA A 96 8.73 15.04 -14.20
N GLN A 97 10.03 15.30 -14.37
CA GLN A 97 11.07 14.28 -14.20
C GLN A 97 11.16 13.79 -12.75
N LEU A 98 10.93 14.68 -11.79
CA LEU A 98 10.93 14.36 -10.36
C LEU A 98 9.78 13.43 -9.97
N LYS A 99 8.60 13.56 -10.58
CA LYS A 99 7.52 12.57 -10.41
C LYS A 99 7.98 11.17 -10.83
N VAL A 100 8.67 11.04 -11.97
CA VAL A 100 9.17 9.74 -12.41
C VAL A 100 10.13 9.17 -11.37
N LEU A 101 11.14 9.95 -10.98
CA LEU A 101 12.19 9.50 -10.08
C LEU A 101 11.71 9.22 -8.65
N PHE A 102 10.81 10.02 -8.10
CA PHE A 102 10.39 9.89 -6.69
C PHE A 102 9.08 9.12 -6.52
N LEU A 103 8.11 9.30 -7.41
CA LEU A 103 6.80 8.68 -7.29
C LEU A 103 6.71 7.38 -8.09
N TYR A 104 7.04 7.41 -9.39
CA TYR A 104 6.78 6.25 -10.26
C TYR A 104 7.71 5.09 -9.93
N ASP A 105 8.99 5.40 -9.65
CA ASP A 105 9.94 4.40 -9.17
C ASP A 105 9.46 3.74 -7.87
N MET A 106 8.91 4.51 -6.94
CA MET A 106 8.43 4.00 -5.65
C MET A 106 7.18 3.13 -5.80
N ILE A 107 6.21 3.58 -6.59
CA ILE A 107 5.01 2.80 -6.94
C ILE A 107 5.44 1.48 -7.59
N THR A 108 6.33 1.55 -8.59
CA THR A 108 6.81 0.37 -9.32
C THR A 108 7.54 -0.60 -8.41
N ALA A 109 8.37 -0.11 -7.49
CA ALA A 109 9.08 -0.93 -6.53
C ALA A 109 8.10 -1.70 -5.61
N VAL A 110 7.07 -1.02 -5.10
CA VAL A 110 6.06 -1.67 -4.24
C VAL A 110 5.21 -2.67 -5.03
N GLN A 111 4.75 -2.32 -6.23
CA GLN A 111 3.92 -3.21 -7.07
C GLN A 111 4.70 -4.45 -7.53
N THR A 112 5.95 -4.26 -7.97
CA THR A 112 6.83 -5.37 -8.38
C THR A 112 7.16 -6.25 -7.18
N GLY A 113 7.48 -5.63 -6.03
CA GLY A 113 7.67 -6.36 -4.79
C GLY A 113 6.44 -7.18 -4.41
N ALA A 114 5.24 -6.60 -4.47
CA ALA A 114 4.00 -7.33 -4.19
C ALA A 114 3.85 -8.57 -5.07
N ALA A 115 4.16 -8.45 -6.36
CA ALA A 115 4.13 -9.56 -7.31
C ALA A 115 5.17 -10.66 -7.02
N THR A 116 6.28 -10.33 -6.34
CA THR A 116 7.34 -11.28 -5.97
C THR A 116 7.29 -11.72 -4.49
N GLY A 117 6.25 -11.32 -3.75
CA GLY A 117 6.05 -11.71 -2.34
C GLY A 117 6.67 -10.78 -1.29
N LEU A 118 6.75 -9.47 -1.58
CA LEU A 118 7.22 -8.45 -0.64
C LEU A 118 6.40 -8.49 0.64
N MET A 119 7.07 -8.57 1.77
CA MET A 119 6.44 -8.49 3.08
C MET A 119 6.73 -7.14 3.72
N VAL A 120 5.78 -6.61 4.49
CA VAL A 120 6.01 -5.42 5.31
C VAL A 120 6.27 -5.85 6.75
N ARG A 121 7.38 -5.40 7.35
CA ARG A 121 7.72 -5.72 8.74
C ARG A 121 8.22 -4.50 9.49
N ASP A 122 8.01 -4.51 10.81
CA ASP A 122 8.56 -3.48 11.67
C ASP A 122 10.09 -3.49 11.58
N PHE A 123 10.70 -2.31 11.54
CA PHE A 123 12.14 -2.11 11.40
C PHE A 123 12.95 -2.91 12.43
N GLU A 124 12.47 -3.01 13.66
CA GLU A 124 13.13 -3.75 14.75
C GLU A 124 13.06 -5.28 14.58
N ALA A 125 12.09 -5.76 13.81
CA ALA A 125 11.85 -7.18 13.57
C ALA A 125 12.44 -7.66 12.23
N ALA A 126 12.75 -6.75 11.32
CA ALA A 126 13.35 -7.05 10.03
C ALA A 126 14.81 -7.49 10.23
N LYS A 127 15.08 -8.80 10.14
CA LYS A 127 16.43 -9.35 10.27
C LYS A 127 17.13 -9.39 8.91
N ALA A 128 17.33 -8.22 8.29
CA ALA A 128 17.93 -8.12 6.95
C ALA A 128 17.38 -9.19 5.98
N GLU A 129 16.06 -9.38 6.02
CA GLU A 129 15.37 -10.40 5.26
C GLU A 129 15.21 -9.93 3.81
N GLU A 130 15.41 -10.85 2.87
CA GLU A 130 15.16 -10.55 1.46
C GLU A 130 13.68 -10.29 1.23
N ASN A 131 13.39 -9.34 0.33
CA ASN A 131 12.03 -8.97 -0.05
C ASN A 131 11.16 -8.53 1.14
N VAL A 132 11.74 -7.76 2.06
CA VAL A 132 11.03 -7.10 3.17
C VAL A 132 11.13 -5.59 3.03
N LEU A 133 9.98 -4.92 3.09
CA LEU A 133 9.89 -3.48 3.31
C LEU A 133 9.77 -3.21 4.80
N GLU A 134 10.73 -2.47 5.32
CA GLU A 134 10.78 -2.09 6.74
C GLU A 134 9.86 -0.89 6.98
N ARG A 135 9.06 -0.96 8.06
CA ARG A 135 8.22 0.15 8.51
C ARG A 135 8.55 0.54 9.93
N THR A 136 8.35 1.81 10.25
CA THR A 136 8.44 2.33 11.61
C THR A 136 7.57 3.58 11.72
N THR A 137 7.32 4.06 12.92
CA THR A 137 6.57 5.31 13.13
C THR A 137 7.49 6.51 13.04
N LEU A 138 6.97 7.66 12.61
CA LEU A 138 7.78 8.85 12.33
C LEU A 138 8.58 9.33 13.56
N ASP A 139 8.02 9.22 14.76
CA ASP A 139 8.66 9.58 16.03
C ASP A 139 9.91 8.74 16.36
N ARG A 140 10.06 7.57 15.72
CA ARG A 140 11.22 6.69 15.88
C ARG A 140 12.34 7.02 14.89
N VAL A 141 12.10 7.89 13.92
CA VAL A 141 13.10 8.32 12.94
C VAL A 141 13.67 9.67 13.37
N VAL A 142 14.92 9.64 13.85
CA VAL A 142 15.60 10.82 14.40
C VAL A 142 15.61 11.96 13.38
N HIS A 143 15.11 13.13 13.79
CA HIS A 143 14.99 14.37 13.00
C HIS A 143 14.04 14.34 11.80
N ALA A 144 13.40 13.20 11.48
CA ALA A 144 12.46 13.16 10.35
C ALA A 144 11.23 14.02 10.62
N GLN A 145 10.69 13.95 11.84
CA GLN A 145 9.55 14.79 12.25
C GLN A 145 9.90 16.28 12.13
N GLU A 146 11.06 16.70 12.65
CA GLU A 146 11.54 18.08 12.58
C GLU A 146 11.64 18.61 11.14
N VAL A 147 12.15 17.79 10.21
CA VAL A 147 12.24 18.15 8.79
C VAL A 147 10.85 18.28 8.16
N ILE A 148 9.93 17.34 8.45
CA ILE A 148 8.56 17.38 7.91
C ILE A 148 7.79 18.58 8.46
N GLU A 149 7.95 18.90 9.75
CA GLU A 149 7.30 20.05 10.39
C GLU A 149 7.78 21.38 9.81
N GLN A 150 9.09 21.54 9.55
CA GLN A 150 9.61 22.72 8.85
C GLN A 150 8.93 22.93 7.48
N ILE A 151 8.75 21.85 6.71
CA ILE A 151 8.08 21.90 5.40
C ILE A 151 6.59 22.17 5.53
N THR A 152 5.95 21.66 6.58
CA THR A 152 4.49 21.73 6.73
C THR A 152 4.03 23.07 7.31
N TYR A 153 4.78 23.61 8.27
CA TYR A 153 4.35 24.78 9.05
C TYR A 153 5.20 26.03 8.82
N SER A 154 6.40 25.89 8.26
CA SER A 154 7.34 27.01 8.06
C SER A 154 7.76 27.19 6.61
N GLU A 155 7.00 26.64 5.66
CA GLU A 155 7.32 26.70 4.22
C GLU A 155 7.58 28.12 3.72
N ALA A 156 6.77 29.08 4.15
CA ALA A 156 6.87 30.47 3.74
C ALA A 156 8.17 31.16 4.23
N ASP A 157 8.77 30.63 5.29
CA ASP A 157 10.01 31.14 5.88
C ASP A 157 11.25 30.39 5.38
N LEU A 158 11.08 29.35 4.55
CA LEU A 158 12.21 28.57 4.03
C LEU A 158 13.01 29.40 3.02
N GLU A 159 14.31 29.48 3.26
CA GLU A 159 15.24 30.07 2.31
C GLU A 159 15.34 29.21 1.05
N THR A 160 15.45 29.86 -0.11
CA THR A 160 15.70 29.17 -1.38
C THR A 160 17.17 28.78 -1.48
N PHE A 161 17.43 27.48 -1.62
CA PHE A 161 18.79 26.98 -1.80
C PHE A 161 19.41 27.58 -3.07
N ASN A 162 20.65 28.05 -2.93
CA ASN A 162 21.47 28.52 -4.04
C ASN A 162 22.94 28.18 -3.79
N GLU A 163 23.68 27.76 -4.82
CA GLU A 163 25.07 27.28 -4.67
C GLU A 163 26.08 28.41 -4.37
N GLY A 164 25.69 29.67 -4.53
CA GLY A 164 26.55 30.82 -4.22
C GLY A 164 26.70 31.06 -2.73
N ASP A 165 25.57 31.00 -2.00
CA ASP A 165 25.49 31.26 -0.57
C ASP A 165 25.50 29.96 0.25
N HIS A 166 25.10 28.84 -0.35
CA HIS A 166 24.94 27.56 0.34
C HIS A 166 25.93 26.51 -0.15
N GLU A 167 26.59 25.85 0.79
CA GLU A 167 27.54 24.79 0.49
C GLU A 167 26.81 23.45 0.23
N PHE A 168 26.75 23.01 -1.04
CA PHE A 168 26.09 21.75 -1.42
C PHE A 168 26.60 20.52 -0.65
N LYS A 169 27.88 20.47 -0.26
CA LYS A 169 28.46 19.37 0.56
C LYS A 169 27.81 19.19 1.95
N LYS A 170 27.09 20.21 2.42
CA LYS A 170 26.31 20.16 3.67
C LYS A 170 24.92 19.57 3.46
N VAL A 171 24.43 19.49 2.23
CA VAL A 171 23.17 18.81 1.90
C VAL A 171 23.32 17.32 2.21
N LYS A 172 22.31 16.76 2.87
CA LYS A 172 22.23 15.34 3.24
C LYS A 172 21.28 14.58 2.30
N GLY A 173 20.22 15.24 1.87
CA GLY A 173 19.25 14.61 0.99
C GLY A 173 18.23 15.58 0.43
N ILE A 174 17.34 14.99 -0.37
CA ILE A 174 16.19 15.63 -0.98
C ILE A 174 14.94 15.01 -0.38
N ILE A 175 13.93 15.84 -0.12
CA ILE A 175 12.60 15.39 0.27
C ILE A 175 11.56 15.98 -0.69
N ALA A 176 10.75 15.09 -1.26
CA ALA A 176 9.66 15.42 -2.14
C ALA A 176 8.35 15.36 -1.38
N ARG A 177 7.56 16.44 -1.44
CA ARG A 177 6.17 16.47 -0.96
C ARG A 177 5.26 16.23 -2.16
N PHE A 178 4.34 15.28 -2.00
CA PHE A 178 3.27 15.03 -2.94
C PHE A 178 1.93 15.36 -2.30
N ARG A 179 1.06 16.07 -3.02
CA ARG A 179 -0.31 16.39 -2.56
C ARG A 179 -1.25 16.55 -3.73
N MET A 180 -2.54 16.32 -3.51
CA MET A 180 -3.57 16.55 -4.52
C MET A 180 -4.14 17.96 -4.34
N GLY A 181 -3.79 18.88 -5.23
CA GLY A 181 -4.11 20.31 -5.08
C GLY A 181 -3.51 20.92 -3.81
N THR A 182 -4.05 22.07 -3.38
CA THR A 182 -3.52 22.79 -2.21
C THR A 182 -3.93 22.19 -0.87
N ASP A 183 -5.09 21.54 -0.82
CA ASP A 183 -5.76 21.13 0.43
C ASP A 183 -5.68 19.61 0.67
N GLY A 184 -5.15 18.84 -0.29
CA GLY A 184 -4.97 17.41 -0.14
C GLY A 184 -3.93 17.08 0.92
N GLU A 185 -4.17 16.00 1.68
CA GLU A 185 -3.22 15.51 2.67
C GLU A 185 -1.90 15.13 1.98
N PRO A 186 -0.76 15.71 2.42
CA PRO A 186 0.51 15.45 1.77
C PRO A 186 1.15 14.15 2.25
N PHE A 187 1.90 13.49 1.37
CA PHE A 187 2.88 12.48 1.77
C PHE A 187 4.28 12.87 1.28
N PHE A 188 5.29 12.31 1.94
CA PHE A 188 6.69 12.68 1.71
C PHE A 188 7.53 11.49 1.28
N VAL A 189 8.44 11.73 0.34
CA VAL A 189 9.45 10.76 -0.10
C VAL A 189 10.82 11.39 0.04
N ALA A 190 11.67 10.82 0.90
CA ALA A 190 13.03 11.28 1.09
C ALA A 190 14.03 10.36 0.37
N LYS A 191 15.04 10.95 -0.27
CA LYS A 191 16.20 10.26 -0.81
C LYS A 191 17.47 10.92 -0.32
N LEU A 192 18.43 10.11 0.16
CA LEU A 192 19.76 10.59 0.52
C LEU A 192 20.55 10.90 -0.74
N LEU A 193 21.36 11.96 -0.68
CA LEU A 193 22.33 12.25 -1.73
C LEU A 193 23.66 11.55 -1.40
N PRO A 194 24.36 11.01 -2.42
CA PRO A 194 25.64 10.33 -2.27
C PRO A 194 26.77 11.27 -1.79
#